data_AF-A0A1G2QB92-F1
#
_entry.id   AF-A0A1G2QB92-F1
#
_cell.length_a   1.000
_cell.length_b   1.000
_cell.length_c   1.000
_cell.angle_alpha   90.00
_cell.angle_beta   90.00
_cell.angle_gamma   90.00
#
_symmetry.space_group_name_H-M   'P 1'
#
loop_
_entity.id
_entity.type
_entity.pdbx_description
1 polymer ?
#
loop_
_entity_poly.entity_id
_entity_poly.type
_entity_poly.pdbx_seq_one_letter_code
_entity_poly.pdbx_strand_id
1 'polypeptide(L)'
;MKLDVPYRSQINGYMCGPATLQMVLAFFGREESQRKLRKLMMASPAELKTRGTANHKMVKAMQKAGFYVYVNDDSIFAELKYFLSLRYPVIVNYIEPSENEGHFAVVVGWNQDKKEVVMNDPWNGRNFTLSEIQFTRRWKSKYDGHHRWLMVADKKPFPLGRQFYPYGRSNKKLSA
;
A
#
# COMPACT_ATOMS: atom_id res chain seq x y z
N MET A 1 17.84 -0.31 -6.04
CA MET A 1 17.36 1.10 -5.99
C MET A 1 16.46 1.31 -4.79
N LYS A 2 16.24 2.56 -4.36
CA LYS A 2 15.33 2.88 -3.24
C LYS A 2 14.73 4.28 -3.41
N LEU A 3 13.43 4.40 -3.17
CA LEU A 3 12.69 5.65 -3.11
C LEU A 3 12.82 6.28 -1.73
N ASP A 4 12.89 7.61 -1.68
CA ASP A 4 12.86 8.34 -0.41
C ASP A 4 11.41 8.62 0.02
N VAL A 5 10.79 7.62 0.62
CA VAL A 5 9.44 7.73 1.18
C VAL A 5 9.53 8.10 2.67
N PRO A 6 8.86 9.17 3.12
CA PRO A 6 8.82 9.51 4.54
C PRO A 6 8.27 8.37 5.38
N TYR A 7 9.05 7.93 6.38
CA TYR A 7 8.62 6.89 7.31
C TYR A 7 7.68 7.44 8.38
N ARG A 8 6.64 6.67 8.72
CA ARG A 8 5.69 6.91 9.80
C ARG A 8 5.33 5.57 10.45
N SER A 9 5.53 5.44 11.76
CA SER A 9 5.10 4.27 12.53
C SER A 9 3.58 4.30 12.75
N GLN A 10 2.96 3.14 12.93
CA GLN A 10 1.54 3.08 13.30
C GLN A 10 1.33 3.60 14.73
N ILE A 11 0.27 4.39 14.94
CA ILE A 11 0.00 4.97 16.28
C ILE A 11 -0.51 3.95 17.31
N ASN A 12 -0.94 2.76 16.86
CA ASN A 12 -1.31 1.60 17.70
C ASN A 12 -1.39 0.32 16.83
N GLY A 13 -1.68 -0.82 17.46
CA GLY A 13 -1.63 -2.16 16.87
C GLY A 13 -2.52 -2.46 15.64
N TYR A 14 -3.42 -1.56 15.26
CA TYR A 14 -4.37 -1.79 14.16
C TYR A 14 -4.38 -0.65 13.12
N MET A 15 -3.38 0.22 13.12
CA MET A 15 -3.30 1.41 12.26
C MET A 15 -2.29 1.27 11.11
N CYS A 16 -1.83 0.06 10.79
CA CYS A 16 -0.91 -0.22 9.69
C CYS A 16 -1.42 0.29 8.33
N GLY A 17 -2.70 0.08 8.01
CA GLY A 17 -3.35 0.61 6.80
C GLY A 17 -3.27 2.15 6.74
N PRO A 18 -3.82 2.89 7.73
CA PRO A 18 -3.68 4.34 7.79
C PRO A 18 -2.23 4.85 7.74
N ALA A 19 -1.28 4.15 8.39
CA ALA A 19 0.13 4.52 8.39
C ALA A 19 0.76 4.39 6.99
N THR A 20 0.48 3.32 6.24
CA THR A 20 0.97 3.18 4.86
C THR A 20 0.38 4.23 3.93
N LEU A 21 -0.92 4.55 4.03
CA LEU A 21 -1.50 5.68 3.29
C LEU A 21 -0.83 7.01 3.65
N GLN A 22 -0.54 7.24 4.93
CA GLN A 22 0.15 8.46 5.38
C GLN A 22 1.53 8.59 4.72
N MET A 23 2.31 7.51 4.69
CA MET A 23 3.63 7.50 4.06
C MET A 23 3.56 7.80 2.55
N VAL A 24 2.62 7.16 1.84
CA VAL A 24 2.44 7.40 0.40
C VAL A 24 1.95 8.81 0.10
N LEU A 25 1.02 9.37 0.89
CA LEU A 25 0.57 10.75 0.71
C LEU A 25 1.69 11.76 0.99
N ALA A 26 2.50 11.52 2.02
CA ALA A 26 3.66 12.37 2.33
C ALA A 26 4.69 12.35 1.20
N PHE A 27 4.90 11.20 0.54
CA PHE A 27 5.75 11.12 -0.66
C PHE A 27 5.26 12.03 -1.80
N PHE A 28 3.95 12.26 -1.92
CA PHE A 28 3.35 13.21 -2.87
C PHE A 28 3.21 14.65 -2.34
N GLY A 29 3.91 14.97 -1.24
CA GLY A 29 3.93 16.29 -0.61
C GLY A 29 2.66 16.63 0.18
N ARG A 30 1.86 15.63 0.57
CA ARG A 30 0.62 15.83 1.31
C ARG A 30 0.68 15.17 2.69
N GLU A 31 0.75 16.00 3.73
CA GLU A 31 0.67 15.52 5.12
C GLU A 31 -0.79 15.28 5.52
N GLU A 32 -1.06 14.09 6.04
CA GLU A 32 -2.37 13.70 6.59
C GLU A 32 -2.17 12.91 7.88
N SER A 33 -3.09 13.05 8.84
CA SER A 33 -3.02 12.24 10.06
C SER A 33 -3.64 10.86 9.83
N GLN A 34 -3.08 9.83 10.49
CA GLN A 34 -3.63 8.47 10.45
C GLN A 34 -5.10 8.44 10.93
N ARG A 35 -5.47 9.30 11.89
CA ARG A 35 -6.85 9.45 12.38
C ARG A 35 -7.80 9.94 11.28
N LYS A 36 -7.38 10.91 10.45
CA LYS A 36 -8.17 11.40 9.31
C LYS A 36 -8.28 10.33 8.22
N LEU A 37 -7.18 9.63 7.92
CA LEU A 37 -7.17 8.55 6.93
C LEU A 37 -8.09 7.40 7.34
N ARG A 38 -8.09 7.00 8.61
CA ARG A 38 -9.06 6.04 9.15
C ARG A 38 -10.52 6.47 8.92
N LYS A 39 -10.84 7.76 9.12
CA LYS A 39 -12.19 8.27 8.84
C LYS A 39 -12.55 8.12 7.36
N LEU A 40 -11.60 8.40 6.44
CA LEU A 40 -11.82 8.22 5.00
C LEU A 40 -12.07 6.76 4.61
N MET A 41 -11.38 5.83 5.27
CA MET A 41 -11.57 4.38 5.14
C MET A 41 -12.95 3.90 5.63
N MET A 42 -13.67 4.72 6.41
CA MET A 42 -14.91 4.31 7.10
C MET A 42 -14.69 3.04 7.94
N ALA A 43 -13.54 2.97 8.63
CA ALA A 43 -13.20 1.86 9.51
C ALA A 43 -13.42 2.27 10.97
N SER A 44 -14.30 1.55 11.67
CA SER A 44 -14.50 1.78 13.10
C SER A 44 -13.29 1.25 13.90
N PRO A 45 -12.98 1.80 15.08
CA PRO A 45 -11.90 1.25 15.91
C PRO A 45 -12.12 -0.23 16.28
N ALA A 46 -13.37 -0.64 16.50
CA ALA A 46 -13.72 -2.03 16.80
C ALA A 46 -13.44 -2.97 15.62
N GLU A 47 -13.77 -2.55 14.40
CA GLU A 47 -13.47 -3.30 13.18
C GLU A 47 -11.96 -3.46 12.96
N LEU A 48 -11.20 -2.36 13.11
CA LEU A 48 -9.74 -2.41 12.97
C LEU A 48 -9.10 -3.32 14.02
N LYS A 49 -9.58 -3.26 15.27
CA LYS A 49 -9.06 -4.10 16.36
C LYS A 49 -9.30 -5.60 16.12
N THR A 50 -10.36 -5.95 15.39
CA THR A 50 -10.76 -7.35 15.19
C THR A 50 -10.19 -7.97 13.91
N ARG A 51 -10.09 -7.19 12.83
CA ARG A 51 -9.76 -7.70 11.48
C ARG A 51 -8.73 -6.86 10.73
N GLY A 52 -8.25 -5.77 11.31
CA GLY A 52 -7.42 -4.80 10.62
C GLY A 52 -8.20 -4.01 9.55
N THR A 53 -7.47 -3.45 8.57
CA THR A 53 -8.07 -2.70 7.45
C THR A 53 -8.28 -3.62 6.25
N ALA A 54 -9.49 -3.70 5.69
CA ALA A 54 -9.70 -4.43 4.44
C ALA A 54 -9.09 -3.71 3.23
N ASN A 55 -8.54 -4.45 2.26
CA ASN A 55 -7.88 -3.90 1.07
C ASN A 55 -8.74 -2.87 0.31
N HIS A 56 -10.04 -3.15 0.12
CA HIS A 56 -10.96 -2.24 -0.56
C HIS A 56 -11.16 -0.89 0.18
N LYS A 57 -10.96 -0.85 1.51
CA LYS A 57 -11.01 0.40 2.28
C LYS A 57 -9.78 1.28 2.06
N MET A 58 -8.62 0.67 1.80
CA MET A 58 -7.40 1.37 1.37
C MET A 58 -7.64 2.11 0.06
N VAL A 59 -8.22 1.41 -0.93
CA VAL A 59 -8.57 1.98 -2.24
C VAL A 59 -9.53 3.15 -2.08
N LYS A 60 -10.66 2.95 -1.38
CA LYS A 60 -11.67 3.99 -1.17
C LYS A 60 -11.10 5.23 -0.48
N ALA A 61 -10.24 5.05 0.52
CA ALA A 61 -9.63 6.18 1.22
C ALA A 61 -8.70 6.99 0.31
N MET A 62 -7.92 6.32 -0.53
CA MET A 62 -7.01 6.97 -1.48
C MET A 62 -7.77 7.66 -2.63
N GLN A 63 -8.87 7.07 -3.12
CA GLN A 63 -9.78 7.73 -4.07
C GLN A 63 -10.40 9.00 -3.47
N LYS A 64 -10.87 8.94 -2.21
CA LYS A 64 -11.40 10.13 -1.48
C LYS A 64 -10.31 11.16 -1.21
N ALA A 65 -9.05 10.75 -1.15
CA ALA A 65 -7.91 11.66 -1.10
C ALA A 65 -7.57 12.28 -2.48
N GLY A 66 -8.29 11.94 -3.55
CA GLY A 66 -8.12 12.57 -4.87
C GLY A 66 -7.11 11.88 -5.79
N PHE A 67 -6.74 10.63 -5.49
CA PHE A 67 -5.76 9.87 -6.27
C PHE A 67 -6.43 8.82 -7.16
N TYR A 68 -5.81 8.56 -8.30
CA TYR A 68 -6.00 7.35 -9.08
C TYR A 68 -5.30 6.21 -8.36
N VAL A 69 -5.92 5.04 -8.37
CA VAL A 69 -5.40 3.86 -7.66
C VAL A 69 -5.34 2.69 -8.61
N TYR A 70 -4.18 2.05 -8.71
CA TYR A 70 -4.03 0.76 -9.35
C TYR A 70 -3.95 -0.32 -8.27
N VAL A 71 -4.65 -1.43 -8.48
CA VAL A 71 -4.61 -2.59 -7.61
C VAL A 71 -4.49 -3.83 -8.48
N ASN A 72 -3.64 -4.74 -8.05
CA ASN A 72 -3.62 -6.08 -8.60
C ASN A 72 -3.64 -7.11 -7.47
N ASP A 73 -4.48 -8.12 -7.66
CA ASP A 73 -4.43 -9.39 -6.94
C ASP A 73 -3.63 -10.37 -7.79
N ASP A 74 -2.96 -11.31 -7.16
CA ASP A 74 -2.10 -12.28 -7.83
C ASP A 74 -0.95 -11.67 -8.64
N SER A 75 -0.49 -10.48 -8.24
CA SER A 75 0.64 -9.79 -8.86
C SER A 75 1.91 -10.64 -8.85
N ILE A 76 2.89 -10.26 -9.66
CA ILE A 76 4.21 -10.89 -9.71
C ILE A 76 5.29 -9.89 -9.31
N PHE A 77 6.43 -10.41 -8.89
CA PHE A 77 7.54 -9.58 -8.42
C PHE A 77 8.06 -8.61 -9.49
N ALA A 78 7.92 -8.95 -10.78
CA ALA A 78 8.25 -8.06 -11.89
C ALA A 78 7.36 -6.81 -11.94
N GLU A 79 6.06 -6.94 -11.62
CA GLU A 79 5.13 -5.80 -11.59
C GLU A 79 5.45 -4.85 -10.42
N LEU A 80 5.79 -5.42 -9.26
CA LEU A 80 6.30 -4.64 -8.13
C LEU A 80 7.57 -3.85 -8.52
N LYS A 81 8.54 -4.49 -9.19
CA LYS A 81 9.76 -3.83 -9.69
C LYS A 81 9.44 -2.75 -10.73
N TYR A 82 8.48 -2.99 -11.61
CA TYR A 82 8.02 -2.02 -12.61
C TYR A 82 7.46 -0.74 -11.97
N PHE A 83 6.59 -0.86 -10.97
CA PHE A 83 6.06 0.34 -10.31
C PHE A 83 7.14 1.12 -9.56
N LEU A 84 8.05 0.42 -8.89
CA LEU A 84 9.18 1.06 -8.20
C LEU A 84 10.12 1.77 -9.18
N SER A 85 10.38 1.22 -10.37
CA SER A 85 11.23 1.87 -11.39
C SER A 85 10.59 3.14 -11.96
N LEU A 86 9.26 3.20 -11.99
CA LEU A 86 8.48 4.40 -12.30
C LEU A 86 8.36 5.39 -11.12
N ARG A 87 9.05 5.12 -10.01
CA ARG A 87 9.04 5.92 -8.78
C ARG A 87 7.71 5.94 -8.03
N TYR A 88 6.90 4.88 -8.16
CA TYR A 88 5.72 4.67 -7.34
C TYR A 88 6.06 3.82 -6.11
N PRO A 89 5.86 4.33 -4.88
CA PRO A 89 5.85 3.49 -3.68
C PRO A 89 4.71 2.48 -3.77
N VAL A 90 4.99 1.22 -3.42
CA VAL A 90 4.02 0.13 -3.56
C VAL A 90 3.51 -0.28 -2.19
N ILE A 91 2.23 -0.12 -1.92
CA ILE A 91 1.59 -0.66 -0.71
C ILE A 91 1.32 -2.14 -0.95
N VAL A 92 1.69 -2.99 0.01
CA VAL A 92 1.46 -4.44 -0.07
C VAL A 92 0.74 -4.92 1.17
N ASN A 93 -0.05 -6.00 1.02
CA ASN A 93 -0.64 -6.76 2.12
C ASN A 93 0.13 -8.07 2.25
N TYR A 94 0.73 -8.32 3.40
CA TYR A 94 1.61 -9.47 3.62
C TYR A 94 1.52 -9.97 5.06
N ILE A 95 2.03 -11.17 5.31
CA ILE A 95 2.19 -11.71 6.65
C ILE A 95 3.52 -11.20 7.22
N GLU A 96 3.45 -10.32 8.21
CA GLU A 96 4.65 -9.81 8.87
C GLU A 96 5.35 -10.91 9.68
N PRO A 97 6.68 -10.93 9.75
CA PRO A 97 7.41 -12.10 10.25
C PRO A 97 7.61 -12.16 11.76
N SER A 98 7.34 -11.09 12.51
CA SER A 98 7.58 -11.04 13.95
C SER A 98 6.51 -11.78 14.74
N GLU A 99 5.23 -11.59 14.41
CA GLU A 99 4.08 -12.21 15.07
C GLU A 99 3.25 -13.09 14.11
N ASN A 100 3.64 -13.20 12.83
CA ASN A 100 2.87 -13.89 11.78
C ASN A 100 1.45 -13.34 11.63
N GLU A 101 1.32 -12.01 11.69
CA GLU A 101 0.05 -11.31 11.51
C GLU A 101 -0.12 -10.68 10.12
N GLY A 102 -1.38 -10.48 9.71
CA GLY A 102 -1.69 -9.77 8.47
C GLY A 102 -1.33 -8.29 8.60
N HIS A 103 -0.58 -7.75 7.64
CA HIS A 103 0.00 -6.41 7.75
C HIS A 103 0.06 -5.65 6.41
N PHE A 104 0.04 -4.33 6.50
CA PHE A 104 0.34 -3.45 5.36
C PHE A 104 1.70 -2.81 5.53
N ALA A 105 2.52 -2.85 4.49
CA ALA A 105 3.78 -2.12 4.42
C ALA A 105 3.90 -1.36 3.09
N VAL A 106 4.82 -0.41 3.02
CA VAL A 106 5.18 0.27 1.78
C VAL A 106 6.52 -0.27 1.30
N VAL A 107 6.53 -0.98 0.18
CA VAL A 107 7.76 -1.32 -0.52
C VAL A 107 8.30 -0.05 -1.16
N VAL A 108 9.55 0.26 -0.83
CA VAL A 108 10.25 1.48 -1.26
C VAL A 108 11.44 1.17 -2.16
N GLY A 109 11.83 -0.10 -2.30
CA GLY A 109 12.94 -0.47 -3.16
C GLY A 109 13.25 -1.96 -3.13
N TRP A 110 14.31 -2.31 -3.85
CA TRP A 110 14.91 -3.64 -3.82
C TRP A 110 16.42 -3.54 -3.98
N ASN A 111 17.12 -4.53 -3.42
CA ASN A 111 18.54 -4.74 -3.60
C ASN A 111 18.73 -5.95 -4.53
N GLN A 112 19.30 -5.72 -5.72
CA GLN A 112 19.50 -6.75 -6.72
C GLN A 112 20.59 -7.75 -6.30
N ASP A 113 21.69 -7.28 -5.70
CA ASP A 113 22.83 -8.10 -5.33
C ASP A 113 22.49 -9.00 -4.14
N LYS A 114 21.81 -8.43 -3.13
CA LYS A 114 21.37 -9.17 -1.94
C LYS A 114 20.09 -9.97 -2.14
N LYS A 115 19.38 -9.75 -3.25
CA LYS A 115 18.03 -10.29 -3.50
C LYS A 115 17.08 -9.99 -2.34
N GLU A 116 16.96 -8.71 -2.00
CA GLU A 116 16.13 -8.22 -0.88
C GLU A 116 15.09 -7.20 -1.34
N VAL A 117 13.92 -7.25 -0.71
CA VAL A 117 12.88 -6.24 -0.77
C VAL A 117 13.08 -5.28 0.40
N VAL A 118 13.03 -3.97 0.13
CA VAL A 118 13.16 -2.93 1.15
C VAL A 118 11.82 -2.24 1.36
N MET A 119 11.37 -2.19 2.61
CA MET A 119 10.05 -1.68 2.99
C MET A 119 10.16 -0.65 4.10
N ASN A 120 9.24 0.31 4.08
CA ASN A 120 8.87 1.06 5.27
C ASN A 120 7.67 0.36 5.90
N ASP A 121 7.92 -0.33 7.01
CA ASP A 121 6.93 -1.13 7.71
C ASP A 121 6.45 -0.39 8.97
N PRO A 122 5.14 -0.10 9.08
CA PRO A 122 4.59 0.61 10.24
C PRO A 122 4.90 -0.03 11.60
N TRP A 123 5.16 -1.34 11.63
CA TRP A 123 5.51 -2.12 12.82
C TRP A 123 7.02 -2.39 12.91
N ASN A 124 7.61 -2.93 11.84
CA ASN A 124 9.00 -3.40 11.81
C ASN A 124 10.04 -2.28 11.55
N GLY A 125 9.60 -1.08 11.18
CA GLY A 125 10.49 0.09 11.07
C GLY A 125 10.80 0.55 9.65
N ARG A 126 11.61 1.61 9.57
CA ARG A 126 12.11 2.18 8.30
C ARG A 126 13.16 1.24 7.69
N ASN A 127 13.13 1.09 6.36
CA ASN A 127 14.05 0.22 5.61
C ASN A 127 14.08 -1.23 6.12
N PHE A 128 12.96 -1.74 6.64
CA PHE A 128 12.81 -3.15 6.97
C PHE A 128 13.03 -4.01 5.72
N THR A 129 13.81 -5.08 5.83
CA THR A 129 14.21 -5.91 4.69
C THR A 129 13.78 -7.35 4.85
N LEU A 130 13.37 -7.95 3.73
CA LEU A 130 13.18 -9.39 3.58
C LEU A 130 13.88 -9.88 2.32
N SER A 131 14.38 -11.11 2.31
CA SER A 131 14.80 -11.72 1.04
C SER A 131 13.62 -11.83 0.08
N GLU A 132 13.85 -11.76 -1.23
CA GLU A 132 12.80 -11.88 -2.26
C GLU A 132 11.97 -13.17 -2.08
N ILE A 133 12.62 -14.26 -1.67
CA ILE A 133 11.99 -15.55 -1.39
C ILE A 133 11.07 -15.45 -0.16
N GLN A 134 11.55 -14.88 0.94
CA GLN A 134 10.75 -14.74 2.16
C GLN A 134 9.56 -13.80 1.95
N PHE A 135 9.78 -12.69 1.25
CA PHE A 135 8.73 -11.74 0.88
C PHE A 135 7.66 -12.44 0.04
N THR A 136 8.05 -13.12 -1.05
CA THR A 136 7.11 -13.79 -1.95
C THR A 136 6.26 -14.84 -1.23
N ARG A 137 6.84 -15.61 -0.30
CA ARG A 137 6.09 -16.58 0.52
C ARG A 137 5.08 -15.93 1.48
N ARG A 138 5.38 -14.72 1.92
CA ARG A 138 4.57 -13.94 2.88
C ARG A 138 3.60 -12.98 2.22
N TRP A 139 3.74 -12.73 0.91
CA TRP A 139 2.93 -11.77 0.17
C TRP A 139 1.52 -12.31 -0.10
N LYS A 140 0.73 -12.33 0.96
CA LYS A 140 -0.67 -12.76 1.02
C LYS A 140 -1.31 -12.18 2.27
N SER A 141 -2.62 -11.99 2.21
CA SER A 141 -3.41 -11.63 3.38
C SER A 141 -3.64 -12.84 4.27
N LYS A 142 -3.84 -12.57 5.56
CA LYS A 142 -4.21 -13.58 6.56
C LYS A 142 -5.71 -13.88 6.59
N TYR A 143 -6.58 -12.93 6.21
CA TYR A 143 -8.01 -12.99 6.57
C TYR A 143 -9.00 -12.99 5.39
N ASP A 144 -8.64 -12.45 4.23
CA ASP A 144 -9.59 -12.18 3.14
C ASP A 144 -9.16 -12.80 1.78
N GLY A 145 -8.22 -13.75 1.81
CA GLY A 145 -7.87 -14.57 0.66
C GLY A 145 -7.11 -13.83 -0.45
N HIS A 146 -6.72 -12.57 -0.24
CA HIS A 146 -5.90 -11.84 -1.19
C HIS A 146 -4.49 -12.43 -1.26
N HIS A 147 -4.02 -12.74 -2.48
CA HIS A 147 -2.68 -13.24 -2.75
C HIS A 147 -1.91 -12.21 -3.55
N ARG A 148 -0.64 -11.98 -3.20
CA ARG A 148 0.25 -11.04 -3.88
C ARG A 148 -0.43 -9.71 -4.22
N TRP A 149 -1.16 -9.18 -3.25
CA TRP A 149 -1.90 -7.93 -3.42
C TRP A 149 -0.95 -6.74 -3.35
N LEU A 150 -1.00 -5.88 -4.36
CA LEU A 150 -0.37 -4.57 -4.33
C LEU A 150 -1.34 -3.46 -4.67
N MET A 151 -0.98 -2.27 -4.20
CA MET A 151 -1.65 -1.02 -4.52
C MET A 151 -0.62 0.07 -4.77
N VAL A 152 -0.81 0.84 -5.83
CA VAL A 152 -0.09 2.08 -6.09
C VAL A 152 -1.08 3.20 -6.36
N ALA A 153 -0.65 4.44 -6.12
CA ALA A 153 -1.50 5.62 -6.29
C ALA A 153 -0.74 6.76 -6.97
N ASP A 154 -1.45 7.57 -7.77
CA ASP A 154 -0.92 8.77 -8.42
C ASP A 154 -2.03 9.83 -8.54
N LYS A 155 -1.65 11.11 -8.63
CA LYS A 155 -2.52 12.23 -8.99
C LYS A 155 -2.90 12.18 -10.49
N LYS A 156 -2.14 11.46 -11.32
CA LYS A 156 -2.39 11.25 -12.75
C LYS A 156 -2.93 9.83 -13.02
N PRO A 157 -3.68 9.62 -14.11
CA PRO A 157 -4.05 8.27 -14.54
C PRO A 157 -2.82 7.43 -14.89
N PHE A 158 -2.88 6.14 -14.58
CA PHE A 158 -1.86 5.19 -15.00
C PHE A 158 -2.02 4.87 -16.50
N PRO A 159 -0.93 4.62 -17.25
CA PRO A 159 -0.97 4.11 -18.62
C PRO A 159 -1.37 2.63 -18.68
N LEU A 160 -2.09 2.12 -17.67
CA LEU A 160 -2.50 0.73 -17.50
C LEU A 160 -4.03 0.64 -17.53
N GLY A 161 -4.54 -0.49 -18.02
CA GLY A 161 -5.98 -0.66 -18.30
C GLY A 161 -6.90 -0.72 -17.07
N ARG A 162 -6.42 -1.22 -15.92
CA ARG A 162 -7.25 -1.40 -14.71
C ARG A 162 -6.86 -0.41 -13.61
N GLN A 163 -7.64 0.65 -13.44
CA GLN A 163 -7.43 1.62 -12.36
C GLN A 163 -8.76 2.14 -11.79
N PHE A 164 -8.73 2.57 -10.54
CA PHE A 164 -9.80 3.25 -9.84
C PHE A 164 -9.58 4.77 -9.91
N TYR A 165 -10.62 5.50 -10.25
CA TYR A 165 -10.57 6.96 -10.41
C TYR A 165 -10.74 7.67 -9.06
N PRO A 166 -10.23 8.90 -8.90
CA PRO A 166 -10.56 9.74 -7.75
C PRO A 166 -12.07 9.81 -7.52
N TYR A 167 -12.51 9.89 -6.26
CA TYR A 167 -13.93 9.92 -5.94
C TYR A 167 -14.61 11.14 -6.62
N GLY A 168 -15.76 10.92 -7.25
CA GLY A 168 -16.48 11.96 -8.01
C GLY A 168 -15.92 12.23 -9.42
N ARG A 169 -14.84 11.55 -9.84
CA ARG A 169 -14.37 11.56 -11.24
C ARG A 169 -14.71 10.22 -11.88
N SER A 170 -15.45 10.23 -12.98
CA SER A 170 -15.64 9.07 -13.85
C SER A 170 -14.91 9.30 -15.16
N ASN A 171 -14.64 8.21 -15.89
CA ASN A 171 -14.35 8.29 -17.32
C ASN A 171 -15.58 8.91 -17.98
N LYS A 172 -15.60 10.24 -18.14
CA LYS A 172 -16.42 10.83 -19.20
C LYS A 172 -15.83 10.21 -20.46
N LYS A 173 -16.51 9.21 -21.02
CA LYS A 173 -16.33 8.90 -22.44
C LYS A 173 -16.36 10.27 -23.12
N LEU A 174 -15.29 10.61 -23.83
CA LEU A 174 -15.36 11.60 -24.88
C LEU A 174 -16.54 11.12 -25.75
N SER A 175 -17.70 11.75 -25.56
CA SER A 175 -18.77 11.66 -26.54
C SER A 175 -18.18 12.27 -27.79
N ALA A 176 -17.91 11.39 -28.75
CA ALA A 176 -17.68 11.77 -30.14
C ALA A 176 -18.85 12.62 -30.64
#